data_AF-A0A7W7RND2-F1
#
_entry.id   AF-A0A7W7RND2-F1
#
_cell.length_a   1.000
_cell.length_b   1.000
_cell.length_c   1.000
_cell.angle_alpha   90.00
_cell.angle_beta   90.00
_cell.angle_gamma   90.00
#
_symmetry.space_group_name_H-M   'P 1'
#
loop_
_entity.id
_entity.type
_entity.pdbx_description
1 polymer ?
#
loop_
_entity_poly.entity_id
_entity_poly.type
_entity_poly.pdbx_seq_one_letter_code
_entity_poly.pdbx_strand_id
1 'polypeptide(L)'
;MLPRIARGEIQLPDFQRGYVWDEERIRSLLVTIAQGHPLGVVMTLQTGNDQVRFKPKPIEGIEVESDPVLLVLDGQQRLTSLSQALSGDGVMETHDTRGKLVRRKFFIDIEQAVKDPRNLDEALKSLPGDGVVRENFGRDVALDVSTTEKQREHGYFPASLVYGDEGTAWLFEYEDPGVAKTFLNTVVTPMKSYAVPSIELDQQTSKEAVATVFEKVNQGGMKLTVFELLTAKFAGDADYYHATGTDFRLKDDWEETTRVIRKYPVLESIEETEFLQAGDATGQPPRRDGHHSAQGRHPRSPAGRLPSLDREGA
;
A
#
# COMPACT_ATOMS: atom_id res chain seq x y z
N MET A 1 3.14 -8.90 -16.12
CA MET A 1 2.01 -8.53 -15.23
C MET A 1 1.41 -7.18 -15.62
N LEU A 2 2.19 -6.09 -15.69
CA LEU A 2 1.70 -4.73 -15.97
C LEU A 2 0.76 -4.58 -17.19
N PRO A 3 0.99 -5.23 -18.36
CA PRO A 3 0.04 -5.14 -19.48
C PRO A 3 -1.35 -5.76 -19.21
N ARG A 4 -1.46 -6.67 -18.23
CA ARG A 4 -2.75 -7.25 -17.80
C ARG A 4 -3.48 -6.30 -16.85
N ILE A 5 -2.75 -5.56 -16.02
CA ILE A 5 -3.27 -4.47 -15.18
C ILE A 5 -3.85 -3.36 -16.08
N ALA A 6 -3.11 -2.93 -17.10
CA ALA A 6 -3.56 -1.91 -18.05
C ALA A 6 -4.82 -2.30 -18.87
N ARG A 7 -5.16 -3.60 -18.93
CA ARG A 7 -6.39 -4.12 -19.57
C ARG A 7 -7.52 -4.46 -18.59
N GLY A 8 -7.32 -4.23 -17.28
CA GLY A 8 -8.30 -4.54 -16.25
C GLY A 8 -8.43 -6.02 -15.87
N GLU A 9 -7.62 -6.91 -16.45
CA GLU A 9 -7.62 -8.33 -16.09
C GLU A 9 -7.12 -8.58 -14.65
N ILE A 10 -6.34 -7.64 -14.10
CA ILE A 10 -5.80 -7.67 -12.74
C ILE A 10 -6.23 -6.38 -12.05
N GLN A 11 -6.98 -6.51 -10.97
CA GLN A 11 -7.50 -5.39 -10.19
C GLN A 11 -7.23 -5.57 -8.69
N LEU A 12 -7.56 -4.56 -7.91
CA LEU A 12 -7.50 -4.60 -6.44
C LEU A 12 -8.87 -5.03 -5.91
N PRO A 13 -8.96 -5.64 -4.72
CA PRO A 13 -10.22 -5.72 -4.01
C PRO A 13 -10.53 -4.39 -3.28
N ASP A 14 -11.81 -4.05 -3.18
CA ASP A 14 -12.33 -2.78 -2.63
C ASP A 14 -11.95 -2.50 -1.17
N PHE A 15 -11.67 -3.54 -0.39
CA PHE A 15 -11.31 -3.45 1.02
C PHE A 15 -9.87 -3.00 1.27
N GLN A 16 -9.01 -2.90 0.25
CA GLN A 16 -7.68 -2.32 0.44
C GLN A 16 -7.75 -0.80 0.59
N ARG A 17 -6.96 -0.26 1.51
CA ARG A 17 -6.77 1.19 1.70
C ARG A 17 -6.25 1.89 0.44
N GLY A 18 -6.33 3.22 0.48
CA GLY A 18 -5.75 4.11 -0.53
C GLY A 18 -4.23 3.97 -0.72
N TYR A 19 -3.73 4.66 -1.73
CA TYR A 19 -2.30 4.69 -2.04
C TYR A 19 -1.53 5.55 -1.03
N VAL A 20 -0.53 4.97 -0.37
CA VAL A 20 0.21 5.59 0.75
C VAL A 20 1.74 5.43 0.62
N TRP A 21 2.24 5.19 -0.59
CA TRP A 21 3.67 5.20 -0.86
C TRP A 21 4.18 6.63 -1.06
N ASP A 22 5.38 6.86 -0.54
CA ASP A 22 6.16 8.07 -0.74
C ASP A 22 7.09 7.94 -1.97
N GLU A 23 7.60 9.08 -2.44
CA GLU A 23 8.42 9.13 -3.65
C GLU A 23 9.73 8.33 -3.55
N GLU A 24 10.32 8.20 -2.36
CA GLU A 24 11.55 7.43 -2.14
C GLU A 24 11.31 5.92 -2.25
N ARG A 25 10.18 5.41 -1.75
CA ARG A 25 9.81 3.99 -1.94
C ARG A 25 9.57 3.66 -3.41
N ILE A 26 8.94 4.56 -4.17
CA ILE A 26 8.74 4.39 -5.61
C ILE A 26 10.10 4.40 -6.33
N ARG A 27 10.97 5.36 -6.01
CA ARG A 27 12.33 5.46 -6.55
C ARG A 27 13.12 4.17 -6.31
N SER A 28 13.14 3.69 -5.07
CA SER A 28 13.83 2.44 -4.67
C SER A 28 13.26 1.19 -5.36
N LEU A 29 11.94 1.11 -5.53
CA LEU A 29 11.25 0.06 -6.30
C LEU A 29 11.69 0.04 -7.77
N LEU A 30 11.78 1.21 -8.42
CA LEU A 30 12.23 1.32 -9.80
C LEU A 30 13.71 0.94 -9.96
N VAL A 31 14.57 1.40 -9.03
CA VAL A 31 16.00 1.02 -8.96
C VAL A 31 16.17 -0.50 -8.80
N THR A 32 15.38 -1.12 -7.93
CA THR A 32 15.39 -2.58 -7.69
C THR A 32 15.10 -3.35 -8.98
N ILE A 33 14.12 -2.90 -9.77
CA ILE A 33 13.78 -3.52 -11.06
C ILE A 33 14.85 -3.27 -12.12
N ALA A 34 15.40 -2.06 -12.18
CA ALA A 34 16.47 -1.71 -13.12
C ALA A 34 17.76 -2.51 -12.87
N GLN A 35 18.06 -2.85 -11.62
CA GLN A 35 19.16 -3.74 -11.24
C GLN A 35 18.83 -5.24 -11.40
N GLY A 36 17.58 -5.61 -11.72
CA GLY A 36 17.14 -7.00 -11.76
C GLY A 36 17.06 -7.69 -10.39
N HIS A 37 17.07 -6.92 -9.30
CA HIS A 37 17.00 -7.43 -7.93
C HIS A 37 15.59 -7.96 -7.58
N PRO A 38 15.46 -8.96 -6.69
CA PRO A 38 14.17 -9.54 -6.34
C PRO A 38 13.32 -8.57 -5.49
N LEU A 39 12.14 -8.21 -6.00
CA LEU A 39 11.17 -7.34 -5.31
C LEU A 39 10.36 -8.07 -4.21
N GLY A 40 10.67 -9.33 -3.95
CA GLY A 40 9.75 -10.28 -3.30
C GLY A 40 8.64 -10.75 -4.25
N VAL A 41 7.69 -11.52 -3.72
CA VAL A 41 6.53 -12.01 -4.46
C VAL A 41 5.34 -11.05 -4.35
N VAL A 42 4.41 -11.12 -5.29
CA VAL A 42 3.03 -10.59 -5.15
C VAL A 42 2.07 -11.77 -5.01
N MET A 43 0.92 -11.56 -4.37
CA MET A 43 -0.09 -12.61 -4.23
C MET A 43 -1.38 -12.20 -4.93
N THR A 44 -1.96 -13.12 -5.69
CA THR A 44 -3.20 -12.93 -6.45
C THR A 44 -4.21 -14.03 -6.16
N LEU A 45 -5.50 -13.72 -6.34
CA LEU A 45 -6.62 -14.65 -6.21
C LEU A 45 -7.40 -14.67 -7.52
N GLN A 46 -7.70 -15.85 -8.05
CA GLN A 46 -8.61 -16.01 -9.18
C GLN A 46 -10.04 -15.60 -8.80
N THR A 47 -10.66 -14.78 -9.65
CA THR A 47 -12.09 -14.46 -9.54
C THR A 47 -12.95 -15.65 -9.95
N GLY A 48 -14.23 -15.65 -9.57
CA GLY A 48 -15.13 -16.79 -9.80
C GLY A 48 -15.11 -17.86 -8.69
N ASN A 49 -14.47 -17.58 -7.55
CA ASN A 49 -14.57 -18.41 -6.35
C ASN A 49 -15.96 -18.21 -5.70
N ASP A 50 -16.72 -19.29 -5.52
CA ASP A 50 -18.07 -19.20 -4.96
C ASP A 50 -18.10 -18.85 -3.47
N GLN A 51 -17.02 -19.14 -2.73
CA GLN A 51 -16.86 -18.90 -1.29
C GLN A 51 -16.22 -17.55 -0.94
N VAL A 52 -15.59 -16.87 -1.91
CA VAL A 52 -14.82 -15.65 -1.68
C VAL A 52 -15.13 -14.63 -2.77
N ARG A 53 -16.03 -13.70 -2.47
CA ARG A 53 -16.47 -12.63 -3.36
C ARG A 53 -16.01 -11.29 -2.81
N PHE A 54 -15.05 -10.67 -3.49
CA PHE A 54 -14.62 -9.29 -3.24
C PHE A 54 -15.12 -8.40 -4.38
N LYS A 55 -15.54 -7.17 -4.07
CA LYS A 55 -15.90 -6.18 -5.09
C LYS A 55 -14.58 -5.69 -5.73
N PRO A 56 -14.45 -5.74 -7.06
CA PRO A 56 -13.24 -5.27 -7.72
C PRO A 56 -13.16 -3.75 -7.70
N LYS A 57 -11.93 -3.23 -7.56
CA LYS A 57 -11.56 -1.83 -7.74
C LYS A 57 -10.39 -1.77 -8.73
N PRO A 58 -10.47 -0.97 -9.81
CA PRO A 58 -9.31 -0.69 -10.66
C PRO A 58 -8.09 -0.19 -9.88
N ILE A 59 -6.90 -0.46 -10.40
CA ILE A 59 -5.67 0.14 -9.89
C ILE A 59 -5.72 1.66 -10.12
N GLU A 60 -5.30 2.44 -9.13
CA GLU A 60 -5.38 3.90 -9.14
C GLU A 60 -4.74 4.49 -10.41
N GLY A 61 -5.46 5.34 -11.12
CA GLY A 61 -5.05 5.90 -12.43
C GLY A 61 -5.44 5.07 -13.66
N ILE A 62 -6.22 4.00 -13.51
CA ILE A 62 -6.70 3.15 -14.61
C ILE A 62 -8.24 3.06 -14.56
N GLU A 63 -8.89 3.41 -15.66
CA GLU A 63 -10.34 3.23 -15.85
C GLU A 63 -10.60 1.97 -16.69
N VAL A 64 -11.36 1.01 -16.14
CA VAL A 64 -11.75 -0.23 -16.83
C VAL A 64 -13.17 -0.64 -16.45
N GLU A 65 -13.92 -1.12 -17.44
CA GLU A 65 -15.29 -1.64 -17.28
C GLU A 65 -15.35 -3.18 -17.25
N SER A 66 -14.20 -3.86 -17.40
CA SER A 66 -14.11 -5.32 -17.43
C SER A 66 -14.05 -5.93 -16.03
N ASP A 67 -14.73 -7.07 -15.85
CA ASP A 67 -14.52 -7.92 -14.68
C ASP A 67 -13.08 -8.48 -14.69
N PRO A 68 -12.36 -8.42 -13.56
CA PRO A 68 -11.00 -8.94 -13.49
C PRO A 68 -10.99 -10.47 -13.46
N VAL A 69 -9.89 -11.05 -13.94
CA VAL A 69 -9.57 -12.48 -13.80
C VAL A 69 -8.79 -12.74 -12.51
N LEU A 70 -8.03 -11.75 -12.03
CA LEU A 70 -7.23 -11.82 -10.81
C LEU A 70 -7.44 -10.58 -9.92
N LEU A 71 -7.51 -10.82 -8.62
CA LEU A 71 -7.46 -9.79 -7.58
C LEU A 71 -6.11 -9.82 -6.86
N VAL A 72 -5.48 -8.66 -6.67
CA VAL A 72 -4.20 -8.54 -5.95
C VAL A 72 -4.45 -8.58 -4.45
N LEU A 73 -4.00 -9.65 -3.78
CA LEU A 73 -4.09 -9.79 -2.32
C LEU A 73 -2.92 -9.12 -1.60
N ASP A 74 -1.71 -9.22 -2.16
CA ASP A 74 -0.51 -8.53 -1.68
C ASP A 74 0.32 -7.96 -2.83
N GLY A 75 1.06 -6.89 -2.53
CA GLY A 75 1.85 -6.15 -3.50
C GLY A 75 1.09 -5.04 -4.19
N GLN A 76 -0.15 -4.74 -3.77
CA GLN A 76 -0.99 -3.62 -4.23
C GLN A 76 -0.15 -2.36 -4.49
N GLN A 77 0.51 -1.86 -3.44
CA GLN A 77 1.24 -0.58 -3.50
C GLN A 77 2.45 -0.66 -4.44
N ARG A 78 3.12 -1.83 -4.54
CA ARG A 78 4.20 -2.09 -5.50
C ARG A 78 3.67 -2.06 -6.94
N LEU A 79 2.63 -2.84 -7.23
CA LEU A 79 2.03 -2.94 -8.57
C LEU A 79 1.38 -1.62 -9.02
N THR A 80 0.71 -0.89 -8.13
CA THR A 80 0.16 0.44 -8.40
C THR A 80 1.28 1.42 -8.77
N SER A 81 2.36 1.45 -7.98
CA SER A 81 3.51 2.32 -8.25
C SER A 81 4.16 2.03 -9.60
N LEU A 82 4.38 0.75 -9.92
CA LEU A 82 4.93 0.35 -11.21
C LEU A 82 4.00 0.69 -12.38
N SER A 83 2.70 0.45 -12.21
CA SER A 83 1.74 0.68 -13.28
C SER A 83 1.59 2.15 -13.63
N GLN A 84 1.70 3.07 -12.66
CA GLN A 84 1.68 4.51 -12.96
C GLN A 84 3.04 5.04 -13.40
N ALA A 85 4.15 4.62 -12.78
CA ALA A 85 5.49 5.11 -13.13
C ALA A 85 5.95 4.67 -14.53
N LEU A 86 5.51 3.50 -14.99
CA LEU A 86 5.99 2.82 -16.20
C LEU A 86 4.91 2.74 -17.31
N SER A 87 3.90 3.61 -17.28
CA SER A 87 2.86 3.72 -18.33
C SER A 87 2.27 5.14 -18.39
N GLY A 88 1.53 5.44 -19.45
CA GLY A 88 0.90 6.75 -19.65
C GLY A 88 1.91 7.90 -19.69
N ASP A 89 1.53 9.05 -19.14
CA ASP A 89 2.42 10.22 -19.05
C ASP A 89 3.49 10.08 -17.94
N GLY A 90 3.41 9.05 -17.08
CA GLY A 90 4.31 8.80 -15.96
C GLY A 90 4.12 9.73 -14.76
N VAL A 91 3.05 10.54 -14.72
CA VAL A 91 2.81 11.48 -13.62
C VAL A 91 1.97 10.82 -12.53
N MET A 92 2.57 10.69 -11.35
CA MET A 92 1.97 10.03 -10.18
C MET A 92 1.57 11.04 -9.11
N GLU A 93 0.44 10.77 -8.44
CA GLU A 93 0.13 11.39 -7.15
C GLU A 93 0.70 10.52 -6.03
N THR A 94 1.62 11.10 -5.25
CA THR A 94 2.35 10.41 -4.18
C THR A 94 2.58 11.36 -3.01
N HIS A 95 3.27 10.91 -1.97
CA HIS A 95 3.64 11.72 -0.83
C HIS A 95 5.14 12.06 -0.89
N ASP A 96 5.50 13.27 -0.47
CA ASP A 96 6.89 13.57 -0.14
C ASP A 96 7.30 12.86 1.17
N THR A 97 8.58 12.95 1.53
CA THR A 97 9.11 12.37 2.78
C THR A 97 8.53 12.98 4.06
N ARG A 98 7.65 14.00 3.96
CA ARG A 98 6.95 14.66 5.07
C ARG A 98 5.45 14.35 5.06
N GLY A 99 4.97 13.48 4.18
CA GLY A 99 3.57 13.10 4.07
C GLY A 99 2.69 14.11 3.33
N LYS A 100 3.26 15.06 2.59
CA LYS A 100 2.49 16.01 1.77
C LYS A 100 2.22 15.41 0.40
N LEU A 101 0.98 15.50 -0.08
CA LEU A 101 0.61 15.16 -1.46
C LEU A 101 1.41 16.01 -2.48
N VAL A 102 2.04 15.32 -3.43
CA VAL A 102 2.86 15.88 -4.51
C VAL A 102 2.64 15.11 -5.82
N ARG A 103 2.78 15.81 -6.96
CA ARG A 103 2.81 15.20 -8.29
C ARG A 103 4.25 15.00 -8.73
N ARG A 104 4.63 13.76 -9.03
CA ARG A 104 6.00 13.36 -9.40
C ARG A 104 6.03 12.61 -10.72
N LYS A 105 7.16 12.71 -11.42
CA LYS A 105 7.48 11.90 -12.60
C LYS A 105 8.93 11.41 -12.47
N PHE A 106 9.15 10.14 -12.81
CA PHE A 106 10.44 9.49 -12.64
C PHE A 106 11.22 9.50 -13.95
N PHE A 107 12.51 9.85 -13.86
CA PHE A 107 13.44 9.90 -14.98
C PHE A 107 14.72 9.15 -14.61
N ILE A 108 15.43 8.66 -15.61
CA ILE A 108 16.72 8.00 -15.46
C ILE A 108 17.76 8.84 -16.20
N ASP A 109 18.73 9.36 -15.47
CA ASP A 109 19.91 10.02 -16.03
C ASP A 109 20.77 8.97 -16.75
N ILE A 110 20.83 9.08 -18.08
CA ILE A 110 21.47 8.09 -18.96
C ILE A 110 22.98 8.01 -18.70
N GLU A 111 23.64 9.15 -18.55
CA GLU A 111 25.08 9.23 -18.34
C GLU A 111 25.47 8.59 -17.00
N GLN A 112 24.75 8.91 -15.92
CA GLN A 112 24.96 8.29 -14.61
C GLN A 112 24.65 6.78 -14.64
N ALA A 113 23.56 6.38 -15.29
CA ALA A 113 23.15 4.98 -15.39
C ALA A 113 24.12 4.10 -16.19
N VAL A 114 24.75 4.65 -17.24
CA VAL A 114 25.77 3.96 -18.03
C VAL A 114 27.12 3.94 -17.32
N LYS A 115 27.44 4.97 -16.53
CA LYS A 115 28.69 5.10 -15.78
C LYS A 115 28.82 4.10 -14.62
N ASP A 116 27.75 3.87 -13.84
CA ASP A 116 27.70 2.77 -12.87
C ASP A 116 26.34 2.04 -12.90
N PRO A 117 26.18 1.05 -13.81
CA PRO A 117 24.94 0.27 -13.93
C PRO A 117 24.58 -0.53 -12.68
N ARG A 118 25.47 -0.63 -11.68
CA ARG A 118 25.21 -1.30 -10.40
C ARG A 118 24.71 -0.33 -9.33
N ASN A 119 24.92 0.98 -9.49
CA ASN A 119 24.45 2.02 -8.57
C ASN A 119 23.46 2.97 -9.27
N LEU A 120 22.32 2.43 -9.69
CA LEU A 120 21.26 3.20 -10.34
C LEU A 120 20.47 4.10 -9.37
N ASP A 121 20.78 4.05 -8.06
CA ASP A 121 20.15 4.88 -7.03
C ASP A 121 20.34 6.38 -7.30
N GLU A 122 21.57 6.76 -7.68
CA GLU A 122 21.90 8.13 -8.08
C GLU A 122 21.31 8.47 -9.45
N ALA A 123 21.25 7.53 -10.40
CA ALA A 123 20.76 7.80 -11.74
C ALA A 123 19.24 8.04 -11.82
N LEU A 124 18.45 7.40 -10.94
CA LEU A 124 16.98 7.48 -10.98
C LEU A 124 16.45 8.65 -10.15
N LYS A 125 15.88 9.65 -10.83
CA LYS A 125 15.45 10.93 -10.24
C LYS A 125 13.93 11.01 -10.12
N SER A 126 13.43 11.42 -8.95
CA SER A 126 12.06 11.90 -8.76
C SER A 126 12.02 13.41 -9.07
N LEU A 127 11.35 13.80 -10.16
CA LEU A 127 11.19 15.20 -10.56
C LEU A 127 9.73 15.65 -10.36
N PRO A 128 9.46 16.97 -10.25
CA PRO A 128 8.09 17.49 -10.30
C PRO A 128 7.33 16.99 -11.54
N GLY A 129 6.01 16.80 -11.42
CA GLY A 129 5.18 16.26 -12.51
C GLY A 129 5.14 17.09 -13.80
N ASP A 130 5.56 18.36 -13.78
CA ASP A 130 5.74 19.20 -14.98
C ASP A 130 7.12 19.08 -15.63
N GLY A 131 8.03 18.30 -15.04
CA GLY A 131 9.41 18.12 -15.49
C GLY A 131 10.35 19.28 -15.17
N VAL A 132 9.94 20.29 -14.39
CA VAL A 132 10.75 21.50 -14.18
C VAL A 132 11.17 21.67 -12.71
N VAL A 133 12.46 21.43 -12.45
CA VAL A 133 13.11 21.69 -11.15
C VAL A 133 13.38 23.18 -11.01
N ARG A 134 12.94 23.75 -9.89
CA ARG A 134 13.06 25.19 -9.61
C ARG A 134 13.67 25.42 -8.23
N GLU A 135 14.59 26.38 -8.17
CA GLU A 135 15.29 26.80 -6.96
C GLU A 135 14.81 28.20 -6.51
N ASN A 136 15.40 28.72 -5.42
CA ASN A 136 15.14 30.07 -4.91
C ASN A 136 13.65 30.43 -4.79
N PHE A 137 12.89 29.54 -4.13
CA PHE A 137 11.43 29.64 -3.95
C PHE A 137 10.64 29.67 -5.28
N GLY A 138 11.12 28.94 -6.29
CA GLY A 138 10.43 28.77 -7.57
C GLY A 138 10.74 29.85 -8.61
N ARG A 139 11.78 30.66 -8.39
CA ARG A 139 12.16 31.78 -9.27
C ARG A 139 13.09 31.34 -10.41
N ASP A 140 14.07 30.51 -10.07
CA ASP A 140 15.14 30.12 -11.00
C ASP A 140 14.91 28.68 -11.43
N VAL A 141 14.99 28.42 -12.74
CA VAL A 141 14.88 27.06 -13.31
C VAL A 141 16.27 26.43 -13.26
N ALA A 142 16.40 25.34 -12.51
CA ALA A 142 17.66 24.61 -12.33
C ALA A 142 17.80 23.44 -13.32
N LEU A 143 16.67 22.83 -13.70
CA LEU A 143 16.58 21.79 -14.73
C LEU A 143 15.17 21.84 -15.34
N ASP A 144 15.07 21.72 -16.65
CA ASP A 144 13.80 21.68 -17.37
C ASP A 144 13.80 20.51 -18.34
N VAL A 145 13.04 19.46 -18.03
CA VAL A 145 12.84 18.28 -18.87
C VAL A 145 11.36 18.13 -19.25
N SER A 146 10.67 19.26 -19.41
CA SER A 146 9.23 19.32 -19.68
C SER A 146 8.84 18.78 -21.06
N THR A 147 9.76 18.77 -22.03
CA THR A 147 9.55 18.28 -23.41
C THR A 147 10.57 17.21 -23.79
N THR A 148 10.25 16.41 -24.81
CA THR A 148 11.11 15.32 -25.32
C THR A 148 12.48 15.82 -25.76
N GLU A 149 12.54 17.01 -26.36
CA GLU A 149 13.76 17.63 -26.83
C GLU A 149 14.69 17.95 -25.66
N LYS A 150 14.19 18.62 -24.61
CA LYS A 150 14.96 18.94 -23.41
C LYS A 150 15.34 17.71 -22.58
N GLN A 151 14.47 16.70 -22.56
CA GLN A 151 14.77 15.40 -21.95
C GLN A 151 16.02 14.77 -22.60
N ARG A 152 16.12 14.82 -23.93
CA ARG A 152 17.31 14.34 -24.65
C ARG A 152 18.51 15.25 -24.45
N GLU A 153 18.35 16.57 -24.55
CA GLU A 153 19.39 17.58 -24.33
C GLU A 153 20.08 17.43 -22.96
N HIS A 154 19.32 17.06 -21.92
CA HIS A 154 19.85 16.85 -20.58
C HIS A 154 20.17 15.38 -20.22
N GLY A 155 19.84 14.40 -21.07
CA GLY A 155 20.08 12.98 -20.78
C GLY A 155 19.08 12.30 -19.82
N TYR A 156 17.87 12.83 -19.68
CA TYR A 156 16.84 12.34 -18.74
C TYR A 156 15.79 11.48 -19.46
N PHE A 157 15.99 10.16 -19.47
CA PHE A 157 15.04 9.21 -20.04
C PHE A 157 13.78 9.07 -19.14
N PRO A 158 12.55 9.32 -19.62
CA PRO A 158 11.35 9.14 -18.81
C PRO A 158 11.07 7.66 -18.50
N ALA A 159 10.86 7.32 -17.23
CA ALA A 159 10.59 5.94 -16.83
C ALA A 159 9.30 5.36 -17.45
N SER A 160 8.31 6.20 -17.77
CA SER A 160 7.08 5.77 -18.45
C SER A 160 7.30 5.21 -19.84
N LEU A 161 8.41 5.57 -20.51
CA LEU A 161 8.77 5.07 -21.83
C LEU A 161 9.47 3.70 -21.78
N VAL A 162 9.75 3.14 -20.59
CA VAL A 162 10.48 1.86 -20.44
C VAL A 162 9.81 0.71 -21.16
N TYR A 163 8.47 0.60 -21.18
CA TYR A 163 7.79 -0.53 -21.87
C TYR A 163 7.31 -0.21 -23.29
N GLY A 164 7.17 1.06 -23.66
CA GLY A 164 6.66 1.46 -24.97
C GLY A 164 7.67 1.31 -26.12
N ASP A 165 7.15 1.26 -27.34
CA ASP A 165 7.97 1.41 -28.56
C ASP A 165 8.53 2.84 -28.68
N GLU A 166 7.79 3.82 -28.17
CA GLU A 166 8.18 5.23 -28.03
C GLU A 166 9.52 5.40 -27.31
N GLY A 167 9.82 4.60 -26.28
CA GLY A 167 11.11 4.65 -25.59
C GLY A 167 12.28 4.16 -26.45
N THR A 168 12.02 3.21 -27.35
CA THR A 168 13.03 2.76 -28.33
C THR A 168 13.28 3.86 -29.37
N ALA A 169 12.21 4.51 -29.87
CA ALA A 169 12.32 5.65 -30.77
C ALA A 169 13.03 6.85 -30.10
N TRP A 170 12.72 7.13 -28.82
CA TRP A 170 13.38 8.15 -28.01
C TRP A 170 14.90 7.98 -28.01
N LEU A 171 15.38 6.74 -27.80
CA LEU A 171 16.80 6.42 -27.72
C LEU A 171 17.52 6.43 -29.08
N PHE A 172 16.82 6.23 -30.20
CA PHE A 172 17.43 6.35 -31.53
C PHE A 172 17.75 7.80 -31.92
N GLU A 173 17.08 8.78 -31.30
CA GLU A 173 17.28 10.21 -31.52
C GLU A 173 18.11 10.88 -30.40
N TYR A 174 18.72 10.10 -29.51
CA TYR A 174 19.66 10.60 -28.50
C TYR A 174 21.02 10.95 -29.13
N GLU A 175 21.72 11.96 -28.60
CA GLU A 175 22.91 12.54 -29.22
C GLU A 175 24.08 11.56 -29.38
N ASP A 176 24.30 10.68 -28.39
CA ASP A 176 25.31 9.61 -28.46
C ASP A 176 24.65 8.22 -28.63
N PRO A 177 24.67 7.63 -29.86
CA PRO A 177 24.11 6.30 -30.11
C PRO A 177 24.83 5.17 -29.38
N GLY A 178 26.09 5.35 -28.99
CA GLY A 178 26.87 4.38 -28.22
C GLY A 178 26.44 4.32 -26.77
N VAL A 179 26.26 5.48 -26.14
CA VAL A 179 25.68 5.61 -24.80
C VAL A 179 24.23 5.11 -24.79
N ALA A 180 23.38 5.56 -25.73
CA ALA A 180 21.99 5.11 -25.85
C ALA A 180 21.88 3.59 -26.03
N LYS A 181 22.72 2.99 -26.89
CA LYS A 181 22.78 1.52 -27.06
C LYS A 181 23.24 0.83 -25.77
N THR A 182 24.17 1.42 -25.03
CA THR A 182 24.63 0.83 -23.76
C THR A 182 23.49 0.85 -22.73
N PHE A 183 22.87 2.01 -22.51
CA PHE A 183 21.70 2.20 -21.65
C PHE A 183 20.53 1.27 -21.99
N LEU A 184 20.21 1.12 -23.28
CA LEU A 184 19.18 0.20 -23.76
C LEU A 184 19.45 -1.24 -23.32
N ASN A 185 20.71 -1.69 -23.39
CA ASN A 185 21.10 -3.06 -23.05
C ASN A 185 21.28 -3.28 -21.54
N THR A 186 21.79 -2.29 -20.80
CA THR A 186 22.13 -2.44 -19.37
C THR A 186 21.01 -2.05 -18.41
N VAL A 187 20.06 -1.21 -18.84
CA VAL A 187 18.97 -0.70 -17.98
C VAL A 187 17.60 -1.04 -18.56
N VAL A 188 17.29 -0.55 -19.76
CA VAL A 188 15.93 -0.67 -20.32
C VAL A 188 15.57 -2.13 -20.62
N THR A 189 16.48 -2.92 -21.18
CA THR A 189 16.21 -4.34 -21.51
C THR A 189 15.99 -5.19 -20.24
N PRO A 190 16.81 -5.11 -19.18
CA PRO A 190 16.50 -5.71 -17.89
C PRO A 190 15.12 -5.30 -17.35
N MET A 191 14.78 -4.01 -17.31
CA MET A 191 13.45 -3.56 -16.86
C MET A 191 12.31 -4.11 -17.72
N LYS A 192 12.45 -4.08 -19.06
CA LYS A 192 11.48 -4.66 -20.01
C LYS A 192 11.25 -6.16 -19.76
N SER A 193 12.32 -6.89 -19.43
CA SER A 193 12.28 -8.34 -19.18
C SER A 193 11.88 -8.73 -17.75
N TYR A 194 11.76 -7.78 -16.82
CA TYR A 194 11.52 -8.06 -15.40
C TYR A 194 10.15 -8.71 -15.16
N ALA A 195 10.17 -9.98 -14.74
CA ALA A 195 9.00 -10.71 -14.32
C ALA A 195 8.81 -10.60 -12.80
N VAL A 196 7.82 -9.81 -12.36
CA VAL A 196 7.39 -9.78 -10.96
C VAL A 196 6.90 -11.18 -10.56
N PRO A 197 7.54 -11.88 -9.59
CA PRO A 197 7.13 -13.21 -9.18
C PRO A 197 5.76 -13.17 -8.50
N SER A 198 4.83 -14.04 -8.90
CA SER A 198 3.46 -14.09 -8.35
C SER A 198 3.12 -15.48 -7.80
N ILE A 199 2.48 -15.51 -6.64
CA ILE A 199 1.78 -16.70 -6.14
C ILE A 199 0.28 -16.49 -6.42
N GLU A 200 -0.34 -17.44 -7.10
CA GLU A 200 -1.76 -17.38 -7.46
C GLU A 200 -2.55 -18.40 -6.62
N LEU A 201 -3.58 -17.91 -5.93
CA LEU A 201 -4.59 -18.72 -5.28
C LEU A 201 -5.73 -18.98 -6.27
N ASP A 202 -6.13 -20.24 -6.39
CA ASP A 202 -7.15 -20.67 -7.34
C ASP A 202 -8.58 -20.46 -6.83
N GLN A 203 -9.55 -20.72 -7.71
CA GLN A 203 -10.99 -20.68 -7.38
C GLN A 203 -11.44 -21.73 -6.35
N GLN A 204 -10.60 -22.73 -6.04
CA GLN A 204 -10.91 -23.81 -5.09
C GLN A 204 -10.39 -23.51 -3.67
N THR A 205 -9.57 -22.46 -3.52
CA THR A 205 -8.98 -22.06 -2.25
C THR A 205 -10.07 -21.57 -1.29
N SER A 206 -10.16 -22.17 -0.09
CA SER A 206 -11.21 -21.84 0.88
C SER A 206 -11.06 -20.44 1.47
N LYS A 207 -12.18 -19.86 1.92
CA LYS A 207 -12.23 -18.56 2.61
C LYS A 207 -11.27 -18.49 3.81
N GLU A 208 -11.16 -19.57 4.57
CA GLU A 208 -10.27 -19.71 5.72
C GLU A 208 -8.78 -19.68 5.32
N ALA A 209 -8.43 -20.35 4.21
CA ALA A 209 -7.08 -20.33 3.67
C ALA A 209 -6.72 -18.95 3.13
N VAL A 210 -7.63 -18.28 2.42
CA VAL A 210 -7.48 -16.89 1.96
C VAL A 210 -7.26 -15.94 3.13
N ALA A 211 -8.09 -16.01 4.19
CA ALA A 211 -7.93 -15.20 5.40
C ALA A 211 -6.59 -15.46 6.10
N THR A 212 -6.17 -16.72 6.22
CA THR A 212 -4.87 -17.11 6.80
C THR A 212 -3.69 -16.57 5.98
N VAL A 213 -3.81 -16.54 4.65
CA VAL A 213 -2.81 -15.92 3.77
C VAL A 213 -2.70 -14.43 4.03
N PHE A 214 -3.83 -13.69 4.09
CA PHE A 214 -3.81 -12.28 4.46
C PHE A 214 -3.12 -12.06 5.80
N GLU A 215 -3.55 -12.73 6.87
CA GLU A 215 -2.99 -12.58 8.22
C GLU A 215 -1.46 -12.80 8.26
N LYS A 216 -0.93 -13.75 7.49
CA LYS A 216 0.51 -14.04 7.44
C LYS A 216 1.29 -13.04 6.59
N VAL A 217 0.78 -12.68 5.41
CA VAL A 217 1.47 -11.77 4.49
C VAL A 217 1.55 -10.34 5.06
N ASN A 218 0.50 -9.93 5.77
CA ASN A 218 0.42 -8.64 6.44
C ASN A 218 1.44 -8.43 7.58
N GLN A 219 2.21 -9.46 7.96
CA GLN A 219 3.25 -9.37 8.99
C GLN A 219 4.58 -8.85 8.44
N GLY A 220 4.83 -8.97 7.13
CA GLY A 220 6.12 -8.60 6.51
C GLY A 220 6.17 -7.22 5.85
N GLY A 221 5.02 -6.58 5.62
CA GLY A 221 4.93 -5.28 4.93
C GLY A 221 4.38 -4.15 5.81
N MET A 222 3.86 -3.10 5.17
CA MET A 222 2.97 -2.17 5.88
C MET A 222 1.69 -2.92 6.25
N LYS A 223 1.51 -3.18 7.55
CA LYS A 223 0.38 -3.94 8.09
C LYS A 223 -0.95 -3.36 7.63
N LEU A 224 -1.89 -4.24 7.29
CA LEU A 224 -3.30 -3.88 7.19
C LEU A 224 -3.84 -3.47 8.56
N THR A 225 -4.80 -2.57 8.55
CA THR A 225 -5.58 -2.14 9.71
C THR A 225 -6.57 -3.23 10.15
N VAL A 226 -7.15 -3.07 11.33
CA VAL A 226 -8.21 -3.97 11.84
C VAL A 226 -9.42 -3.98 10.91
N PHE A 227 -9.76 -2.83 10.32
CA PHE A 227 -10.86 -2.67 9.36
C PHE A 227 -10.66 -3.52 8.10
N GLU A 228 -9.47 -3.46 7.50
CA GLU A 228 -9.12 -4.22 6.30
C GLU A 228 -9.10 -5.74 6.57
N LEU A 229 -8.59 -6.17 7.73
CA LEU A 229 -8.61 -7.58 8.15
C LEU A 229 -10.04 -8.10 8.38
N LEU A 230 -10.90 -7.31 9.02
CA LEU A 230 -12.30 -7.69 9.24
C LEU A 230 -13.07 -7.73 7.92
N THR A 231 -12.85 -6.78 7.01
CA THR A 231 -13.48 -6.82 5.68
C THR A 231 -13.05 -8.06 4.90
N ALA A 232 -11.76 -8.43 4.93
CA ALA A 232 -11.28 -9.67 4.33
C ALA A 232 -11.91 -10.94 4.96
N LYS A 233 -12.15 -10.93 6.27
CA LYS A 233 -12.83 -12.03 6.99
C LYS A 233 -14.32 -12.17 6.62
N PHE A 234 -15.03 -11.07 6.39
CA PHE A 234 -16.47 -11.11 6.10
C PHE A 234 -16.81 -11.28 4.61
N ALA A 235 -15.91 -10.98 3.68
CA ALA A 235 -16.16 -11.16 2.24
C ALA A 235 -16.62 -12.59 1.87
N GLY A 236 -17.63 -12.73 0.99
CA GLY A 236 -18.25 -14.03 0.69
C GLY A 236 -18.91 -14.68 1.92
N ASP A 237 -19.64 -13.91 2.73
CA ASP A 237 -20.48 -14.49 3.79
C ASP A 237 -21.72 -15.12 3.16
N ALA A 238 -21.73 -16.46 3.10
CA ALA A 238 -22.78 -17.22 2.44
C ALA A 238 -24.14 -17.06 3.14
N ASP A 239 -24.18 -17.03 4.48
CA ASP A 239 -25.42 -16.89 5.23
C ASP A 239 -26.04 -15.50 5.00
N TYR A 240 -25.21 -14.45 4.99
CA TYR A 240 -25.65 -13.10 4.65
C TYR A 240 -26.10 -12.99 3.19
N TYR A 241 -25.36 -13.57 2.24
CA TYR A 241 -25.72 -13.57 0.81
C TYR A 241 -27.04 -14.32 0.57
N HIS A 242 -27.24 -15.48 1.21
CA HIS A 242 -28.50 -16.21 1.13
C HIS A 242 -29.69 -15.47 1.76
N ALA A 243 -29.46 -14.67 2.80
CA ALA A 243 -30.50 -13.89 3.47
C ALA A 243 -30.88 -12.59 2.72
N THR A 244 -29.92 -11.93 2.06
CA THR A 244 -30.09 -10.57 1.49
C THR A 244 -30.00 -10.49 -0.03
N GLY A 245 -29.43 -11.51 -0.69
CA GLY A 245 -29.14 -11.50 -2.12
C GLY A 245 -27.89 -10.69 -2.50
N THR A 246 -27.13 -10.18 -1.54
CA THR A 246 -25.89 -9.39 -1.76
C THR A 246 -24.81 -9.78 -0.76
N ASP A 247 -23.53 -9.63 -1.13
CA ASP A 247 -22.42 -9.83 -0.18
C ASP A 247 -22.39 -8.70 0.86
N PHE A 248 -22.14 -9.02 2.13
CA PHE A 248 -21.88 -8.01 3.16
C PHE A 248 -20.56 -7.28 2.88
N ARG A 249 -20.57 -5.95 3.02
CA ARG A 249 -19.42 -5.08 2.75
C ARG A 249 -19.26 -4.06 3.85
N LEU A 250 -18.30 -4.31 4.73
CA LEU A 250 -18.00 -3.45 5.88
C LEU A 250 -17.65 -2.00 5.47
N LYS A 251 -17.11 -1.81 4.27
CA LYS A 251 -16.82 -0.49 3.69
C LYS A 251 -18.07 0.28 3.28
N ASP A 252 -18.97 -0.36 2.52
CA ASP A 252 -20.24 0.26 2.10
C ASP A 252 -21.10 0.59 3.36
N ASP A 253 -21.08 -0.28 4.40
CA ASP A 253 -21.69 -0.05 5.72
C ASP A 253 -21.04 1.10 6.51
N TRP A 254 -19.71 1.18 6.51
CA TRP A 254 -19.00 2.31 7.13
C TRP A 254 -19.27 3.64 6.42
N GLU A 255 -19.38 3.67 5.10
CA GLU A 255 -19.76 4.89 4.35
C GLU A 255 -21.19 5.34 4.68
N GLU A 256 -22.12 4.43 4.97
CA GLU A 256 -23.44 4.75 5.53
C GLU A 256 -23.37 5.25 6.98
N THR A 257 -22.69 4.51 7.86
CA THR A 257 -22.44 4.91 9.26
C THR A 257 -21.81 6.30 9.33
N THR A 258 -20.80 6.58 8.51
CA THR A 258 -20.10 7.87 8.37
C THR A 258 -21.08 9.00 8.04
N ARG A 259 -22.02 8.78 7.11
CA ARG A 259 -23.07 9.74 6.74
C ARG A 259 -24.07 10.03 7.88
N VAL A 260 -24.13 9.17 8.90
CA VAL A 260 -24.92 9.40 10.13
C VAL A 260 -24.08 10.10 11.20
N ILE A 261 -22.89 9.59 11.54
CA ILE A 261 -22.08 10.12 12.66
C ILE A 261 -21.55 11.52 12.36
N ARG A 262 -21.18 11.85 11.11
CA ARG A 262 -20.73 13.21 10.72
C ARG A 262 -21.81 14.30 10.83
N LYS A 263 -23.06 13.95 11.14
CA LYS A 263 -24.11 14.92 11.52
C LYS A 263 -23.93 15.45 12.95
N TYR A 264 -23.07 14.83 13.76
CA TYR A 264 -22.83 15.15 15.16
C TYR A 264 -21.37 15.58 15.36
N PRO A 265 -21.09 16.86 15.65
CA PRO A 265 -19.71 17.39 15.77
C PRO A 265 -18.83 16.68 16.81
N VAL A 266 -19.43 16.00 17.79
CA VAL A 266 -18.71 15.24 18.84
C VAL A 266 -18.21 13.88 18.33
N LEU A 267 -18.77 13.37 17.23
CA LEU A 267 -18.45 12.06 16.64
C LEU A 267 -17.74 12.18 15.28
N GLU A 268 -17.50 13.41 14.80
CA GLU A 268 -16.92 13.68 13.48
C GLU A 268 -15.47 13.20 13.33
N SER A 269 -14.71 13.15 14.43
CA SER A 269 -13.31 12.71 14.45
C SER A 269 -13.12 11.21 14.66
N ILE A 270 -14.19 10.41 14.67
CA ILE A 270 -14.09 8.96 14.88
C ILE A 270 -13.73 8.28 13.56
N GLU A 271 -12.58 7.61 13.54
CA GLU A 271 -12.09 6.89 12.37
C GLU A 271 -12.52 5.41 12.36
N GLU A 272 -12.45 4.78 11.18
CA GLU A 272 -12.83 3.39 10.87
C GLU A 272 -12.43 2.37 11.94
N THR A 273 -11.18 2.43 12.38
CA THR A 273 -10.62 1.47 13.33
C THR A 273 -11.08 1.74 14.77
N GLU A 274 -11.33 3.00 15.12
CA GLU A 274 -11.80 3.38 16.47
C GLU A 274 -13.26 2.97 16.67
N PHE A 275 -14.10 3.14 15.64
CA PHE A 275 -15.49 2.73 15.66
C PHE A 275 -15.65 1.21 15.90
N LEU A 276 -14.87 0.39 15.19
CA LEU A 276 -14.91 -1.06 15.37
C LEU A 276 -14.42 -1.51 16.76
N GLN A 277 -13.40 -0.83 17.31
CA GLN A 277 -12.93 -1.08 18.68
C GLN A 277 -13.97 -0.69 19.74
N ALA A 278 -14.75 0.37 19.51
CA ALA A 278 -15.87 0.76 20.38
C ALA A 278 -17.02 -0.27 20.34
N GLY A 279 -17.31 -0.82 19.16
CA GLY A 279 -18.31 -1.89 18.98
C GLY A 279 -18.02 -3.13 19.83
N ASP A 280 -16.78 -3.62 19.80
CA ASP A 280 -16.30 -4.74 20.62
C ASP A 280 -16.45 -4.47 22.14
N ALA A 281 -16.25 -3.23 22.58
CA ALA A 281 -16.43 -2.84 23.97
C ALA A 281 -17.91 -2.90 24.41
N THR A 282 -18.85 -2.57 23.52
CA THR A 282 -20.29 -2.74 23.77
C THR A 282 -20.79 -4.19 23.65
N GLY A 283 -20.05 -5.06 22.97
CA GLY A 283 -20.34 -6.50 22.85
C GLY A 283 -19.94 -7.34 24.07
N GLN A 284 -19.11 -6.82 24.98
CA GLN A 284 -18.77 -7.53 26.21
C GLN A 284 -19.98 -7.52 27.17
N PRO A 285 -20.42 -8.69 27.70
CA PRO A 285 -21.45 -8.71 28.73
C PRO A 285 -20.98 -7.89 29.93
N PRO A 286 -21.85 -7.10 30.57
CA PRO A 286 -21.46 -6.22 31.67
C PRO A 286 -20.76 -7.06 32.75
N ARG A 287 -19.53 -6.69 33.09
CA ARG A 287 -18.79 -7.32 34.18
C ARG A 287 -19.67 -7.24 35.42
N ARG A 288 -20.10 -8.40 35.92
CA ARG A 288 -20.88 -8.48 37.17
C ARG A 288 -20.02 -7.92 38.29
N ASP A 289 -20.31 -6.69 38.70
CA ASP A 289 -19.74 -6.13 39.91
C ASP A 289 -20.02 -7.07 41.09
N GLY A 290 -18.94 -7.52 41.71
CA GLY A 290 -18.99 -8.53 42.77
C GLY A 290 -19.60 -7.96 44.03
N HIS A 291 -20.92 -8.07 44.18
CA HIS A 291 -21.59 -7.74 45.43
C HIS A 291 -21.11 -8.65 46.57
N HIS A 292 -20.40 -8.01 47.51
CA HIS A 292 -20.25 -8.37 48.92
C HIS A 292 -20.60 -9.79 49.38
N SER A 293 -19.57 -10.62 49.54
CA SER A 293 -19.54 -11.67 50.57
C SER A 293 -18.48 -11.32 51.63
N ALA A 294 -18.93 -10.70 52.71
CA ALA A 294 -18.08 -10.36 53.84
C ALA A 294 -17.79 -11.60 54.70
N GLN A 295 -16.57 -12.13 54.64
CA GLN A 295 -15.98 -12.99 55.68
C GLN A 295 -14.45 -12.96 55.57
N GLY A 296 -13.78 -12.38 56.57
CA GLY A 296 -12.33 -12.15 56.49
C GLY A 296 -11.79 -11.17 57.53
N ARG A 297 -12.03 -11.42 58.82
CA ARG A 297 -11.31 -10.75 59.91
C ARG A 297 -10.74 -11.76 60.89
N HIS A 298 -9.43 -11.97 60.82
CA HIS A 298 -8.57 -12.01 62.02
C HIS A 298 -7.18 -11.45 61.64
N PRO A 299 -6.59 -10.55 62.45
CA PRO A 299 -5.36 -9.85 62.09
C PRO A 299 -4.10 -10.62 62.51
N ARG A 300 -3.01 -10.42 61.77
CA ARG A 300 -1.66 -10.80 62.22
C ARG A 300 -1.11 -9.72 63.15
N SER A 301 -0.78 -10.08 64.40
CA SER A 301 -0.03 -9.20 65.31
C SER A 301 1.46 -9.18 64.97
N PRO A 302 2.14 -8.02 64.97
CA PRO A 302 3.58 -7.95 64.97
C PRO A 302 4.14 -8.05 66.40
N ALA A 303 5.19 -8.83 66.60
CA ALA A 303 5.91 -8.89 67.88
C ALA A 303 6.93 -7.75 67.98
N GLY A 304 6.97 -7.03 69.11
CA GLY A 304 7.90 -5.89 69.25
C GLY A 304 7.94 -5.18 70.61
N ARG A 305 8.62 -5.80 71.59
CA ARG A 305 9.26 -5.19 72.79
C ARG A 305 8.38 -4.67 73.95
N LEU A 306 8.54 -5.36 75.09
CA LEU A 306 8.51 -4.84 76.49
C LEU A 306 9.61 -3.77 76.71
N PRO A 307 9.70 -3.03 77.86
CA PRO A 307 9.11 -3.29 79.20
C PRO A 307 8.40 -2.03 79.79
N SER A 308 8.06 -1.81 81.07
CA SER A 308 8.08 -2.51 82.39
C SER A 308 7.19 -1.72 83.39
N LEU A 309 7.04 -2.22 84.64
CA LEU A 309 6.54 -1.53 85.87
C LEU A 309 5.02 -1.29 85.96
N ASP A 310 4.37 -1.34 87.14
CA ASP A 310 4.62 -2.04 88.41
C ASP A 310 3.35 -1.88 89.30
N ARG A 311 2.91 -2.92 90.04
CA ARG A 311 1.93 -2.84 91.18
C ARG A 311 0.55 -2.21 90.88
N GLU A 312 -0.50 -2.26 91.70
CA GLU A 312 -1.00 -2.92 92.93
C GLU A 312 -2.53 -3.06 92.67
N GLY A 313 -3.38 -3.89 93.27
CA GLY A 313 -3.36 -4.72 94.49
C GLY A 313 -4.84 -4.99 94.88
N ALA A 314 -5.07 -5.98 95.76
CA ALA A 314 -6.38 -6.46 96.26
C ALA A 314 -7.25 -7.26 95.25
#